data_AF-R9HPQ5-F1
#
_entry.id   AF-R9HPQ5-F1
#
_cell.length_a   1.000
_cell.length_b   1.000
_cell.length_c   1.000
_cell.angle_alpha   90.00
_cell.angle_beta   90.00
_cell.angle_gamma   90.00
#
_symmetry.space_group_name_H-M   'P 1'
#
loop_
_entity.id
_entity.type
_entity.pdbx_description
1 polymer ?
#
loop_
_entity_poly.entity_id
_entity_poly.type
_entity_poly.pdbx_seq_one_letter_code
_entity_poly.pdbx_strand_id
1 'polypeptide(L)'
;MLIAGNTFDYPFIHGKAIQAAGGYSFVSCSDEAVENGFVRLADYPITDLIFGADRRPFSHTLQQLLTTYCQGGGNLMLSGSYIGSNMNSPTALNFTENILKYSFGGSMINSTSGEIYGANTRFSIPRTINEQTYAVPAPDCLTPIAPAYSAFVYNPGSYSAGIAYKGKYRTFVLGFPFESIQGVKERARVMSAILGFFGSK
;
A
#
# COMPACT_ATOMS: atom_id res chain seq x y z
N MET A 1 -14.26 -14.85 -22.64
CA MET A 1 -13.96 -13.79 -21.65
C MET A 1 -12.62 -14.13 -21.03
N LEU A 2 -11.60 -13.32 -21.26
CA LEU A 2 -10.36 -13.46 -20.52
C LEU A 2 -10.57 -12.83 -19.14
N ILE A 3 -10.04 -13.46 -18.09
CA ILE A 3 -10.06 -12.92 -16.74
C ILE A 3 -8.63 -12.53 -16.42
N ALA A 4 -8.37 -11.23 -16.26
CA ALA A 4 -7.06 -10.78 -15.81
C ALA A 4 -6.81 -11.30 -14.38
N GLY A 5 -5.77 -12.12 -14.25
CA GLY A 5 -5.29 -12.66 -12.98
C GLY A 5 -4.02 -11.95 -12.52
N ASN A 6 -3.23 -12.64 -11.70
CA ASN A 6 -1.91 -12.15 -11.32
C ASN A 6 -0.93 -12.24 -12.51
N THR A 7 -0.36 -11.10 -12.90
CA THR A 7 0.61 -11.00 -14.00
C THR A 7 2.06 -11.24 -13.55
N PHE A 8 2.30 -11.34 -12.23
CA PHE A 8 3.62 -11.55 -11.61
C PHE A 8 4.68 -10.49 -11.97
N ASP A 9 4.25 -9.34 -12.48
CA ASP A 9 5.10 -8.22 -12.91
C ASP A 9 4.76 -6.91 -12.19
N TYR A 10 4.08 -6.95 -11.04
CA TYR A 10 3.73 -5.74 -10.28
C TYR A 10 4.92 -4.85 -9.90
N PRO A 11 6.13 -5.38 -9.61
CA PRO A 11 7.32 -4.53 -9.47
C PRO A 11 7.61 -3.68 -10.71
N PHE A 12 7.29 -4.15 -11.92
CA PHE A 12 7.41 -3.36 -13.14
C PHE A 12 6.41 -2.20 -13.17
N ILE A 13 5.15 -2.43 -12.75
CA ILE A 13 4.12 -1.38 -12.70
C ILE A 13 4.50 -0.28 -11.70
N HIS A 14 4.92 -0.66 -10.49
CA HIS A 14 5.42 0.28 -9.48
C HIS A 14 6.68 1.01 -9.98
N GLY A 15 7.65 0.26 -10.51
CA GLY A 15 8.89 0.78 -11.07
C GLY A 15 8.68 1.81 -12.18
N LYS A 16 7.68 1.61 -13.07
CA LYS A 16 7.31 2.61 -14.08
C LYS A 16 6.76 3.89 -13.47
N ALA A 17 5.95 3.80 -12.41
CA ALA A 17 5.45 4.97 -11.71
C ALA A 17 6.56 5.72 -10.95
N ILE A 18 7.50 4.99 -10.34
CA ILE A 18 8.70 5.54 -9.68
C ILE A 18 9.59 6.25 -10.72
N GLN A 19 9.86 5.61 -11.86
CA GLN A 19 10.61 6.19 -12.96
C GLN A 19 9.95 7.49 -13.46
N ALA A 20 8.62 7.52 -13.57
CA ALA A 20 7.88 8.70 -14.01
C ALA A 20 7.92 9.86 -12.98
N ALA A 21 8.03 9.56 -11.69
CA ALA A 21 8.22 10.58 -10.65
C ALA A 21 9.63 11.22 -10.71
N GLY A 22 10.63 10.47 -11.18
CA GLY A 22 12.01 10.94 -11.39
C GLY A 22 12.82 11.07 -10.10
N GLY A 23 14.15 11.00 -10.22
CA GLY A 23 15.07 11.17 -9.08
C GLY A 23 15.24 9.93 -8.18
N TYR A 24 14.67 8.79 -8.55
CA TYR A 24 14.77 7.54 -7.82
C TYR A 24 15.26 6.41 -8.73
N SER A 25 16.09 5.54 -8.17
CA SER A 25 16.36 4.20 -8.69
C SER A 25 15.64 3.19 -7.80
N PHE A 26 15.29 2.04 -8.34
CA PHE A 26 14.62 0.98 -7.59
C PHE A 26 15.23 -0.39 -7.92
N VAL A 27 15.12 -1.30 -6.96
CA VAL A 27 15.36 -2.73 -7.11
C VAL A 27 14.21 -3.46 -6.46
N SER A 28 13.95 -4.70 -6.89
CA SER A 28 12.89 -5.53 -6.32
C SER A 28 13.48 -6.85 -5.82
N CYS A 29 12.92 -7.35 -4.72
CA CYS A 29 13.20 -8.68 -4.19
C CYS A 29 11.90 -9.27 -3.63
N SER A 30 11.89 -10.57 -3.34
CA SER A 30 10.76 -11.18 -2.64
C SER A 30 10.85 -10.92 -1.14
N ASP A 31 9.73 -11.08 -0.43
CA ASP A 31 9.68 -11.04 1.02
C ASP A 31 10.54 -12.16 1.63
N GLU A 32 10.63 -13.34 1.02
CA GLU A 32 11.53 -14.40 1.51
C GLU A 32 13.01 -13.99 1.44
N ALA A 33 13.42 -13.18 0.47
CA ALA A 33 14.79 -12.68 0.41
C ALA A 33 15.14 -11.78 1.60
N VAL A 34 14.16 -11.00 2.06
CA VAL A 34 14.27 -10.14 3.26
C VAL A 34 14.23 -10.99 4.53
N GLU A 35 13.27 -11.91 4.63
CA GLU A 35 13.11 -12.77 5.82
C GLU A 35 14.31 -13.69 6.05
N ASN A 36 14.95 -14.18 4.98
CA ASN A 36 16.16 -14.99 5.06
C ASN A 36 17.45 -14.17 5.19
N GLY A 37 17.36 -12.83 5.23
CA GLY A 37 18.50 -11.94 5.43
C GLY A 37 19.41 -11.74 4.21
N PHE A 38 19.00 -12.19 3.02
CA PHE A 38 19.74 -11.94 1.78
C PHE A 38 19.66 -10.46 1.36
N VAL A 39 18.57 -9.78 1.73
CA VAL A 39 18.38 -8.34 1.51
C VAL A 39 18.09 -7.66 2.85
N ARG A 40 18.78 -6.55 3.14
CA ARG A 40 18.55 -5.76 4.35
C ARG A 40 17.77 -4.50 4.00
N LEU A 41 16.60 -4.31 4.61
CA LEU A 41 15.77 -3.13 4.40
C LEU A 41 16.50 -1.83 4.73
N ALA A 42 17.37 -1.85 5.76
CA ALA A 42 18.12 -0.68 6.21
C ALA A 42 19.13 -0.13 5.17
N ASP A 43 19.44 -0.90 4.12
CA ASP A 43 20.28 -0.42 3.01
C ASP A 43 19.51 0.52 2.06
N TYR A 44 18.19 0.65 2.23
CA TYR A 44 17.30 1.46 1.39
C TYR A 44 16.57 2.54 2.20
N PRO A 45 16.46 3.78 1.70
CA PRO A 45 15.77 4.85 2.42
C PRO A 45 14.24 4.73 2.39
N ILE A 46 13.71 4.02 1.40
CA ILE A 46 12.28 3.77 1.19
C ILE A 46 12.12 2.30 0.80
N THR A 47 11.19 1.62 1.46
CA THR A 47 10.75 0.26 1.11
C THR A 47 9.32 0.34 0.57
N ASP A 48 9.07 -0.27 -0.59
CA ASP A 48 7.74 -0.40 -1.20
C ASP A 48 7.28 -1.86 -1.10
N LEU A 49 6.36 -2.13 -0.16
CA LEU A 49 5.81 -3.46 0.08
C LEU A 49 4.53 -3.66 -0.74
N ILE A 50 4.66 -4.43 -1.82
CA ILE A 50 3.58 -4.77 -2.75
C ILE A 50 2.89 -6.04 -2.25
N PHE A 51 1.74 -5.90 -1.58
CA PHE A 51 1.01 -7.03 -1.01
C PHE A 51 -0.17 -7.49 -1.89
N GLY A 52 -0.54 -6.68 -2.89
CA GLY A 52 -1.53 -7.08 -3.89
C GLY A 52 -2.87 -7.49 -3.27
N ALA A 53 -3.44 -8.57 -3.80
CA ALA A 53 -4.64 -9.21 -3.27
C ALA A 53 -4.34 -10.42 -2.36
N ASP A 54 -3.14 -10.50 -1.77
CA ASP A 54 -2.79 -11.60 -0.88
C ASP A 54 -3.69 -11.60 0.36
N ARG A 55 -4.23 -12.78 0.68
CA ARG A 55 -5.13 -13.00 1.81
C ARG A 55 -4.42 -13.55 3.05
N ARG A 56 -3.11 -13.74 2.98
CA ARG A 56 -2.30 -14.15 4.13
C ARG A 56 -2.06 -12.94 5.05
N PRO A 57 -2.02 -13.12 6.37
CA PRO A 57 -1.46 -12.10 7.25
C PRO A 57 0.05 -11.98 7.00
N PHE A 58 0.65 -10.85 7.40
CA PHE A 58 2.11 -10.75 7.41
C PHE A 58 2.70 -11.79 8.36
N SER A 59 3.78 -12.44 7.95
CA SER A 59 4.52 -13.34 8.83
C SER A 59 5.02 -12.59 10.07
N HIS A 60 5.24 -13.31 11.17
CA HIS A 60 5.80 -12.68 12.38
C HIS A 60 7.20 -12.10 12.12
N THR A 61 8.01 -12.81 11.33
CA THR A 61 9.35 -12.38 10.92
C THR A 61 9.30 -11.06 10.15
N LEU A 62 8.43 -10.96 9.15
CA LEU A 62 8.27 -9.73 8.36
C LEU A 62 7.80 -8.57 9.23
N GLN A 63 6.84 -8.79 10.14
CA GLN A 63 6.39 -7.76 11.09
C GLN A 63 7.54 -7.24 11.95
N GLN A 64 8.40 -8.12 12.46
CA GLN A 64 9.57 -7.74 13.25
C GLN A 64 10.58 -6.94 12.42
N LEU A 65 10.91 -7.40 11.21
CA LEU A 65 11.87 -6.73 10.32
C LEU A 65 11.39 -5.33 9.90
N LEU A 66 10.12 -5.20 9.53
CA LEU A 66 9.51 -3.90 9.22
C LEU A 66 9.44 -2.99 10.44
N THR A 67 9.20 -3.55 11.63
CA THR A 67 9.25 -2.81 12.89
C THR A 67 10.63 -2.21 13.12
N THR A 68 11.69 -3.03 13.04
CA THR A 68 13.07 -2.57 13.19
C THR A 68 13.43 -1.52 12.15
N TYR A 69 13.08 -1.74 10.88
CA TYR A 69 13.33 -0.81 9.79
C TYR A 69 12.68 0.56 10.02
N CYS A 70 11.38 0.59 10.30
CA CYS A 70 10.64 1.82 10.60
C CYS A 70 11.21 2.50 11.85
N GLN A 71 11.45 1.77 12.95
CA GLN A 71 12.01 2.35 14.17
C GLN A 71 13.45 2.88 13.98
N GLY A 72 14.18 2.37 12.99
CA GLY A 72 15.48 2.87 12.53
C GLY A 72 15.40 4.15 11.69
N GLY A 73 14.21 4.63 11.34
CA GLY A 73 13.99 5.82 10.51
C GLY A 73 13.69 5.52 9.03
N GLY A 74 13.57 4.24 8.66
CA GLY A 74 13.21 3.83 7.31
C GLY A 74 11.77 4.20 6.94
N ASN A 75 11.54 4.61 5.70
CA ASN A 75 10.19 4.93 5.22
C ASN A 75 9.55 3.73 4.51
N LEU A 76 8.27 3.50 4.74
CA LEU A 76 7.55 2.33 4.23
C LEU A 76 6.30 2.75 3.45
N MET A 77 6.24 2.37 2.18
CA MET A 77 4.98 2.28 1.42
C MET A 77 4.46 0.85 1.53
N LEU A 78 3.16 0.70 1.75
CA LEU A 78 2.45 -0.58 1.74
C LEU A 78 1.18 -0.44 0.92
N SER A 79 0.92 -1.38 0.01
CA SER A 79 -0.34 -1.42 -0.74
C SER A 79 -0.90 -2.83 -0.83
N GLY A 80 -2.20 -2.97 -0.54
CA GLY A 80 -2.89 -4.25 -0.65
C GLY A 80 -4.35 -4.21 -0.23
N SER A 81 -5.13 -5.18 -0.70
CA SER A 81 -6.60 -5.20 -0.51
C SER A 81 -7.07 -5.71 0.86
N TYR A 82 -6.26 -6.52 1.54
CA TYR A 82 -6.67 -7.26 2.74
C TYR A 82 -5.72 -7.06 3.94
N ILE A 83 -4.98 -5.95 3.92
CA ILE A 83 -3.94 -5.63 4.91
C ILE A 83 -4.52 -5.15 6.24
N GLY A 84 -5.79 -4.77 6.30
CA GLY A 84 -6.50 -4.47 7.55
C GLY A 84 -7.27 -5.69 8.04
N SER A 85 -8.12 -6.26 7.19
CA SER A 85 -8.98 -7.39 7.52
C SER A 85 -8.19 -8.62 8.00
N ASN A 86 -7.02 -8.91 7.40
CA ASN A 86 -6.19 -10.04 7.84
C ASN A 86 -5.21 -9.71 8.97
N MET A 87 -5.06 -8.43 9.33
CA MET A 87 -4.16 -7.98 10.40
C MET A 87 -4.92 -7.41 11.60
N ASN A 88 -6.15 -7.88 11.83
CA ASN A 88 -7.03 -7.39 12.89
C ASN A 88 -7.11 -8.32 14.13
N SER A 89 -6.18 -9.25 14.28
CA SER A 89 -6.09 -10.09 15.48
C SER A 89 -5.41 -9.32 16.64
N PRO A 90 -5.67 -9.67 17.91
CA PRO A 90 -5.03 -9.01 19.05
C PRO A 90 -3.49 -8.97 18.97
N THR A 91 -2.86 -9.98 18.37
CA THR A 91 -1.41 -10.05 18.18
C THR A 91 -0.90 -9.17 17.02
N ALA A 92 -1.72 -8.97 15.98
CA ALA A 92 -1.40 -8.15 14.81
C ALA A 92 -1.60 -6.64 15.06
N LEU A 93 -2.55 -6.27 15.93
CA LEU A 93 -2.90 -4.87 16.21
C LEU A 93 -1.70 -4.06 16.70
N ASN A 94 -0.81 -4.67 17.51
CA ASN A 94 0.40 -3.99 17.94
C ASN A 94 1.28 -3.56 16.74
N PHE A 95 1.36 -4.36 15.68
CA PHE A 95 2.09 -4.00 14.48
C PHE A 95 1.34 -2.94 13.67
N THR A 96 0.06 -3.13 13.36
CA THR A 96 -0.69 -2.19 12.51
C THR A 96 -0.88 -0.83 13.17
N GLU A 97 -1.25 -0.78 14.45
CA GLU A 97 -1.58 0.47 15.13
C GLU A 97 -0.33 1.24 15.59
N ASN A 98 0.68 0.54 16.11
CA ASN A 98 1.85 1.21 16.66
C ASN A 98 2.95 1.46 15.63
N ILE A 99 3.05 0.61 14.59
CA ILE A 99 4.06 0.73 13.54
C ILE A 99 3.47 1.30 12.26
N LEU A 100 2.44 0.68 11.69
CA LEU A 100 1.87 1.14 10.42
C LEU A 100 0.92 2.34 10.56
N LYS A 101 0.48 2.61 11.79
CA LYS A 101 -0.40 3.71 12.20
C LYS A 101 -1.81 3.67 11.60
N TYR A 102 -2.37 2.46 11.51
CA TYR A 102 -3.77 2.27 11.15
C TYR A 102 -4.45 1.16 11.95
N SER A 103 -5.78 1.23 12.02
CA SER A 103 -6.66 0.13 12.42
C SER A 103 -7.63 -0.22 11.29
N PHE A 104 -8.25 -1.39 11.37
CA PHE A 104 -9.21 -1.85 10.37
C PHE A 104 -10.57 -1.15 10.56
N GLY A 105 -11.07 -0.50 9.51
CA GLY A 105 -12.33 0.23 9.50
C GLY A 105 -13.47 -0.48 8.74
N GLY A 106 -13.29 -1.73 8.35
CA GLY A 106 -14.21 -2.49 7.49
C GLY A 106 -13.72 -2.58 6.05
N SER A 107 -14.51 -3.20 5.17
CA SER A 107 -14.17 -3.35 3.75
C SER A 107 -15.33 -2.89 2.86
N MET A 108 -15.04 -2.34 1.67
CA MET A 108 -16.06 -1.87 0.73
C MET A 108 -16.75 -3.03 -0.01
N ILE A 109 -17.50 -3.87 0.70
CA ILE A 109 -18.18 -5.06 0.14
C ILE A 109 -19.49 -4.68 -0.56
N ASN A 110 -20.20 -3.67 -0.04
CA ASN A 110 -21.53 -3.28 -0.50
C ASN A 110 -21.52 -2.20 -1.59
N SER A 111 -20.35 -1.88 -2.14
CA SER A 111 -20.18 -0.86 -3.18
C SER A 111 -19.38 -1.40 -4.35
N THR A 112 -19.92 -1.23 -5.54
CA THR A 112 -19.25 -1.51 -6.81
C THR A 112 -18.48 -0.31 -7.33
N SER A 113 -18.49 0.83 -6.63
CA SER A 113 -17.62 1.96 -6.97
C SER A 113 -16.18 1.62 -6.60
N GLY A 114 -15.26 1.89 -7.53
CA GLY A 114 -13.82 1.85 -7.30
C GLY A 114 -13.16 3.21 -7.34
N GLU A 115 -13.96 4.26 -7.30
CA GLU A 115 -13.45 5.63 -7.36
C GLU A 115 -12.77 6.01 -6.03
N ILE A 116 -11.59 6.59 -6.16
CA ILE A 116 -10.77 7.06 -5.05
C ILE A 116 -10.34 8.50 -5.37
N TYR A 117 -10.34 9.35 -4.34
CA TYR A 117 -9.81 10.71 -4.39
C TYR A 117 -8.64 10.88 -3.42
N GLY A 118 -7.56 11.48 -3.92
CA GLY A 118 -6.39 11.90 -3.12
C GLY A 118 -5.28 12.38 -4.05
N ALA A 119 -4.19 12.93 -3.51
CA ALA A 119 -3.12 13.56 -4.30
C ALA A 119 -3.63 14.60 -5.34
N ASN A 120 -4.74 15.27 -5.01
CA ASN A 120 -5.47 16.18 -5.90
C ASN A 120 -5.79 15.55 -7.28
N THR A 121 -6.19 14.28 -7.29
CA THR A 121 -6.61 13.53 -8.47
C THR A 121 -7.69 12.52 -8.12
N ARG A 122 -8.55 12.19 -9.09
CA ARG A 122 -9.54 11.12 -9.00
C ARG A 122 -9.07 9.98 -9.89
N PHE A 123 -9.17 8.75 -9.40
CA PHE A 123 -8.81 7.56 -10.15
C PHE A 123 -9.69 6.39 -9.73
N SER A 124 -9.62 5.29 -10.47
CA SER A 124 -10.41 4.10 -10.22
C SER A 124 -9.56 2.85 -10.16
N ILE A 125 -10.05 1.89 -9.37
CA ILE A 125 -9.61 0.50 -9.34
C ILE A 125 -10.74 -0.42 -9.81
N PRO A 126 -10.43 -1.55 -10.48
CA PRO A 126 -11.45 -2.50 -10.89
C PRO A 126 -12.10 -3.17 -9.68
N ARG A 127 -13.44 -3.17 -9.64
CA ARG A 127 -14.22 -3.82 -8.57
C ARG A 127 -14.73 -5.19 -8.97
N THR A 128 -14.82 -5.41 -10.26
CA THR A 128 -15.31 -6.63 -10.89
C THR A 128 -14.27 -7.20 -11.84
N ILE A 129 -14.45 -8.48 -12.17
CA ILE A 129 -13.63 -9.19 -13.14
C ILE A 129 -13.64 -8.44 -14.47
N ASN A 130 -12.45 -8.28 -15.04
CA ASN A 130 -12.23 -7.60 -16.31
C ASN A 130 -10.99 -8.20 -17.00
N GLU A 131 -10.69 -7.73 -18.21
CA GLU A 131 -9.60 -8.26 -19.04
C GLU A 131 -8.27 -7.48 -18.87
N GLN A 132 -8.25 -6.39 -18.09
CA GLN A 132 -7.12 -5.46 -17.99
C GLN A 132 -6.27 -5.67 -16.74
N THR A 133 -6.90 -5.77 -15.58
CA THR A 133 -6.24 -5.91 -14.27
C THR A 133 -7.08 -6.80 -13.35
N TYR A 134 -6.45 -7.43 -12.36
CA TYR A 134 -7.22 -8.27 -11.43
C TYR A 134 -8.22 -7.43 -10.63
N ALA A 135 -9.37 -8.04 -10.35
CA ALA A 135 -10.44 -7.39 -9.60
C ALA A 135 -10.07 -7.22 -8.14
N VAL A 136 -10.44 -6.07 -7.58
CA VAL A 136 -10.39 -5.80 -6.14
C VAL A 136 -11.83 -5.80 -5.65
N PRO A 137 -12.42 -6.92 -5.19
CA PRO A 137 -13.84 -6.96 -4.85
C PRO A 137 -14.17 -6.32 -3.49
N ALA A 138 -13.25 -6.38 -2.53
CA ALA A 138 -13.47 -5.91 -1.15
C ALA A 138 -12.18 -5.31 -0.59
N PRO A 139 -11.86 -4.06 -0.90
CA PRO A 139 -10.69 -3.34 -0.46
C PRO A 139 -10.95 -2.90 0.98
N ASP A 140 -9.89 -2.80 1.75
CA ASP A 140 -10.01 -2.39 3.13
C ASP A 140 -10.15 -0.87 3.23
N CYS A 141 -11.08 -0.47 4.10
CA CYS A 141 -11.16 0.86 4.68
C CYS A 141 -10.25 0.87 5.90
N LEU A 142 -9.28 1.78 5.93
CA LEU A 142 -8.34 1.88 7.03
C LEU A 142 -8.64 3.12 7.87
N THR A 143 -8.57 3.02 9.19
CA THR A 143 -8.75 4.16 10.09
C THR A 143 -7.39 4.62 10.61
N PRO A 144 -7.04 5.91 10.48
CA PRO A 144 -5.74 6.41 10.95
C PRO A 144 -5.63 6.39 12.47
N ILE A 145 -4.47 5.97 12.97
CA ILE A 145 -4.07 6.12 14.37
C ILE A 145 -3.24 7.38 14.52
N ALA A 146 -3.68 8.31 15.38
CA ALA A 146 -3.02 9.59 15.57
C ALA A 146 -1.51 9.43 15.86
N PRO A 147 -0.64 10.28 15.28
CA PRO A 147 -0.94 11.47 14.46
C PRO A 147 -1.05 11.20 12.94
N ALA A 148 -1.28 9.96 12.51
CA ALA A 148 -1.53 9.67 11.10
C ALA A 148 -2.86 10.30 10.63
N TYR A 149 -3.01 10.46 9.31
CA TYR A 149 -4.20 11.03 8.70
C TYR A 149 -4.58 10.30 7.41
N SER A 150 -5.85 10.41 7.02
CA SER A 150 -6.34 9.90 5.74
C SER A 150 -5.85 10.78 4.59
N ALA A 151 -5.06 10.20 3.69
CA ALA A 151 -4.52 10.86 2.51
C ALA A 151 -5.34 10.54 1.23
N PHE A 152 -6.09 9.45 1.25
CA PHE A 152 -6.97 9.01 0.17
C PHE A 152 -8.31 8.56 0.74
N VAL A 153 -9.40 8.81 0.00
CA VAL A 153 -10.75 8.39 0.39
C VAL A 153 -11.47 7.69 -0.75
N TYR A 154 -12.22 6.64 -0.43
CA TYR A 154 -13.16 6.00 -1.36
C TYR A 154 -14.40 6.88 -1.59
N ASN A 155 -14.89 6.90 -2.82
CA ASN A 155 -16.12 7.57 -3.22
C ASN A 155 -17.12 6.54 -3.77
N PRO A 156 -18.39 6.52 -3.32
CA PRO A 156 -18.99 7.31 -2.25
C PRO A 156 -18.58 6.85 -0.83
N GLY A 157 -18.89 7.66 0.18
CA GLY A 157 -18.81 7.29 1.59
C GLY A 157 -17.64 7.90 2.38
N SER A 158 -16.65 8.48 1.69
CA SER A 158 -15.50 9.15 2.32
C SER A 158 -14.71 8.28 3.30
N TYR A 159 -14.82 6.95 3.18
CA TYR A 159 -14.02 6.00 3.94
C TYR A 159 -12.56 6.13 3.53
N SER A 160 -11.65 6.06 4.49
CA SER A 160 -10.23 6.21 4.22
C SER A 160 -9.67 5.01 3.44
N ALA A 161 -9.12 5.32 2.26
CA ALA A 161 -8.52 4.39 1.31
C ALA A 161 -7.00 4.34 1.44
N GLY A 162 -6.40 5.34 2.08
CA GLY A 162 -4.97 5.37 2.31
C GLY A 162 -4.58 6.33 3.42
N ILE A 163 -3.60 5.93 4.20
CA ILE A 163 -3.15 6.61 5.42
C ILE A 163 -1.70 7.05 5.25
N ALA A 164 -1.43 8.29 5.68
CA ALA A 164 -0.10 8.84 5.76
C ALA A 164 0.26 9.12 7.22
N TYR A 165 1.44 8.66 7.65
CA TYR A 165 2.01 8.94 8.96
C TYR A 165 3.37 9.60 8.81
N LYS A 166 3.58 10.71 9.53
CA LYS A 166 4.87 11.40 9.62
C LYS A 166 5.26 11.55 11.09
N GLY A 167 6.33 10.87 11.49
CA GLY A 167 6.94 10.96 12.82
C GLY A 167 8.43 10.70 12.74
N LYS A 168 8.96 9.82 13.62
CA LYS A 168 10.37 9.37 13.59
C LYS A 168 10.72 8.71 12.26
N TYR A 169 9.74 8.04 11.67
CA TYR A 169 9.75 7.47 10.33
C TYR A 169 8.44 7.84 9.64
N ARG A 170 8.26 7.39 8.40
CA ARG A 170 7.04 7.65 7.66
C ARG A 170 6.46 6.37 7.09
N THR A 171 5.14 6.25 7.15
CA THR A 171 4.41 5.20 6.46
C THR A 171 3.39 5.81 5.51
N PHE A 172 3.20 5.16 4.37
CA PHE A 172 2.14 5.44 3.43
C PHE A 172 1.44 4.13 3.08
N VAL A 173 0.24 3.92 3.61
CA VAL A 173 -0.47 2.64 3.53
C VAL A 173 -1.71 2.80 2.68
N LEU A 174 -1.88 1.97 1.66
CA LEU A 174 -3.06 1.93 0.79
C LEU A 174 -3.88 0.66 1.08
N GLY A 175 -5.16 0.82 1.41
CA GLY A 175 -6.12 -0.29 1.59
C GLY A 175 -6.58 -0.95 0.28
N PHE A 176 -5.86 -0.64 -0.81
CA PHE A 176 -6.02 -1.23 -2.12
C PHE A 176 -4.63 -1.40 -2.75
N PRO A 177 -4.49 -2.27 -3.76
CA PRO A 177 -3.22 -2.50 -4.43
C PRO A 177 -2.90 -1.35 -5.40
N PHE A 178 -1.71 -0.79 -5.31
CA PHE A 178 -1.34 0.35 -6.15
C PHE A 178 -1.34 -0.02 -7.64
N GLU A 179 -0.90 -1.23 -7.97
CA GLU A 179 -0.89 -1.79 -9.32
C GLU A 179 -2.29 -1.85 -9.97
N SER A 180 -3.35 -1.87 -9.16
CA SER A 180 -4.75 -1.94 -9.62
C SER A 180 -5.31 -0.59 -10.12
N ILE A 181 -4.61 0.52 -9.88
CA ILE A 181 -4.97 1.83 -10.44
C ILE A 181 -4.91 1.74 -11.97
N GLN A 182 -6.04 1.96 -12.63
CA GLN A 182 -6.18 1.72 -14.07
C GLN A 182 -5.38 2.72 -14.93
N GLY A 183 -5.34 3.98 -14.51
CA GLY A 183 -4.74 5.06 -15.26
C GLY A 183 -3.22 5.18 -15.06
N VAL A 184 -2.44 5.19 -16.15
CA VAL A 184 -0.97 5.31 -16.09
C VAL A 184 -0.54 6.68 -15.54
N LYS A 185 -1.22 7.77 -15.96
CA LYS A 185 -0.93 9.13 -15.49
C LYS A 185 -1.29 9.28 -14.02
N GLU A 186 -2.39 8.68 -13.61
CA GLU A 186 -2.90 8.64 -12.25
C GLU A 186 -1.93 7.85 -11.36
N ARG A 187 -1.45 6.67 -11.79
CA ARG A 187 -0.38 5.93 -11.10
C ARG A 187 0.87 6.76 -10.89
N ALA A 188 1.38 7.40 -11.93
CA ALA A 188 2.55 8.27 -11.84
C ALA A 188 2.33 9.43 -10.86
N ARG A 189 1.14 10.05 -10.87
CA ARG A 189 0.79 11.15 -9.96
C ARG A 189 0.66 10.68 -8.51
N VAL A 190 0.01 9.54 -8.26
CA VAL A 190 -0.10 8.95 -6.92
C VAL A 190 1.27 8.58 -6.39
N MET A 191 2.11 7.90 -7.17
CA MET A 191 3.47 7.55 -6.77
C MET A 191 4.33 8.79 -6.49
N SER A 192 4.26 9.81 -7.36
CA SER A 192 4.96 11.08 -7.14
C SER A 192 4.53 11.77 -5.83
N ALA A 193 3.24 11.75 -5.50
CA ALA A 193 2.75 12.29 -4.23
C ALA A 193 3.28 11.51 -3.02
N ILE A 194 3.33 10.17 -3.10
CA ILE A 194 3.87 9.30 -2.02
C ILE A 194 5.37 9.53 -1.84
N LEU A 195 6.15 9.53 -2.91
CA LEU A 195 7.59 9.78 -2.86
C LEU A 195 7.90 11.20 -2.37
N GLY A 196 7.14 12.20 -2.83
CA GLY A 196 7.21 13.58 -2.33
C GLY A 196 6.88 13.68 -0.84
N PHE A 197 5.90 12.90 -0.36
CA PHE A 197 5.62 12.80 1.07
C PHE A 197 6.83 12.27 1.85
N PHE A 198 7.53 11.24 1.36
CA PHE A 198 8.75 10.74 2.01
C PHE A 198 9.93 11.72 1.94
N GLY A 199 10.05 12.51 0.86
CA GLY A 199 11.13 13.49 0.69
C GLY A 199 10.90 14.85 1.36
N SER A 200 9.67 15.16 1.78
CA SER A 200 9.34 16.46 2.40
C SER A 200 10.12 16.69 3.69
N LYS A 201 10.57 17.91 4.00
CA LYS A 201 11.16 18.22 5.31
C LYS A 201 10.06 18.29 6.37
#